data_AF-A0A2M9R813-F1
#
_entry.id   AF-A0A2M9R813-F1
#
_cell.length_a   1.000
_cell.length_b   1.000
_cell.length_c   1.000
_cell.angle_alpha   90.00
_cell.angle_beta   90.00
_cell.angle_gamma   90.00
#
_symmetry.space_group_name_H-M   'P 1'
#
loop_
_entity.id
_entity.type
_entity.pdbx_description
1 polymer ?
#
loop_
_entity_poly.entity_id
_entity_poly.type
_entity_poly.pdbx_seq_one_letter_code
_entity_poly.pdbx_strand_id
1 'polypeptide(L)'
;MAMFAFTACQEETEIIQTEEQVTAQKQAQAKKGSEPREVSQFREKLQEIARSGESYSESEKAMLLYPVAQKLIDVHGMPEDTTVDPIFKTTEEQTAYLGFKKFIELVKNR
;
A
#
# COMPACT_ATOMS: atom_id res chain seq x y z
N MET A 1 -19.13 -53.56 28.13
CA MET A 1 -19.07 -54.77 27.29
C MET A 1 -19.48 -54.32 25.89
N ALA A 2 -18.50 -54.04 25.02
CA ALA A 2 -18.09 -54.88 23.89
C ALA A 2 -19.02 -54.66 22.67
N MET A 3 -18.61 -54.35 21.43
CA MET A 3 -17.36 -54.20 20.67
C MET A 3 -17.71 -53.33 19.42
N PHE A 4 -16.86 -52.42 18.92
CA PHE A 4 -16.01 -52.56 17.70
C PHE A 4 -16.58 -53.50 16.61
N ALA A 5 -16.52 -53.28 15.30
CA ALA A 5 -16.07 -52.25 14.35
C ALA A 5 -16.46 -52.81 12.95
N PHE A 6 -16.49 -52.00 11.87
CA PHE A 6 -15.81 -52.26 10.59
C PHE A 6 -16.19 -51.24 9.51
N THR A 7 -15.14 -50.60 9.01
CA THR A 7 -14.99 -49.68 7.88
C THR A 7 -14.92 -50.40 6.53
N ALA A 8 -15.34 -49.71 5.45
CA ALA A 8 -14.85 -49.70 4.05
C ALA A 8 -16.06 -49.43 3.12
N CYS A 9 -16.09 -48.53 2.12
CA CYS A 9 -15.07 -48.07 1.17
C CYS A 9 -15.25 -46.58 0.82
N GLN A 10 -14.12 -45.91 0.57
CA GLN A 10 -13.99 -44.73 -0.28
C GLN A 10 -14.26 -45.10 -1.75
N GLU A 11 -14.80 -44.19 -2.55
CA GLU A 11 -14.09 -43.53 -3.67
C GLU A 11 -15.02 -42.52 -4.42
N GLU A 12 -14.47 -41.32 -4.58
CA GLU A 12 -14.60 -40.31 -5.67
C GLU A 12 -15.95 -39.61 -6.02
N THR A 13 -16.11 -38.30 -5.73
CA THR A 13 -15.90 -37.08 -6.60
C THR A 13 -16.92 -37.01 -7.75
N GLU A 14 -17.74 -35.96 -7.97
CA GLU A 14 -17.50 -34.51 -8.22
C GLU A 14 -18.79 -33.70 -7.88
N ILE A 15 -18.76 -32.61 -7.10
CA ILE A 15 -18.75 -31.17 -7.49
C ILE A 15 -19.73 -30.88 -8.67
N ILE A 16 -20.69 -29.93 -8.63
CA ILE A 16 -20.53 -28.47 -8.79
C ILE A 16 -21.90 -27.78 -8.53
N GLN A 17 -21.84 -26.51 -8.08
CA GLN A 17 -22.81 -25.40 -8.25
C GLN A 17 -23.44 -24.86 -6.96
N THR A 18 -22.64 -24.14 -6.17
CA THR A 18 -23.15 -23.00 -5.39
C THR A 18 -22.05 -21.95 -5.23
N GLU A 19 -21.73 -21.22 -6.32
CA GLU A 19 -20.73 -20.13 -6.27
C GLU A 19 -21.21 -18.82 -6.92
N GLU A 20 -22.49 -18.71 -7.31
CA GLU A 20 -22.97 -17.56 -8.08
C GLU A 20 -23.60 -16.42 -7.26
N GLN A 21 -23.53 -16.45 -5.92
CA GLN A 21 -24.20 -15.44 -5.08
C GLN A 21 -23.32 -14.69 -4.07
N VAL A 22 -22.00 -14.90 -4.04
CA VAL A 22 -21.11 -14.11 -3.17
C VAL A 22 -20.27 -13.07 -3.94
N THR A 23 -20.26 -13.15 -5.27
CA THR A 23 -19.47 -12.25 -6.15
C THR A 23 -20.14 -10.89 -6.40
N ALA A 24 -21.44 -10.74 -6.17
CA ALA A 24 -22.16 -9.50 -6.47
C ALA A 24 -22.03 -8.38 -5.42
N GLN A 25 -21.62 -8.68 -4.16
CA GLN A 25 -21.46 -7.65 -3.12
C GLN A 25 -20.03 -7.16 -2.92
N LYS A 26 -19.02 -7.78 -3.55
CA LYS A 26 -17.62 -7.29 -3.49
C LYS A 26 -17.22 -6.32 -4.60
N GLN A 27 -18.09 -6.07 -5.59
CA GLN A 27 -17.77 -5.21 -6.74
C GLN A 27 -18.47 -3.83 -6.75
N ALA A 28 -19.23 -3.49 -5.70
CA ALA A 28 -20.00 -2.24 -5.65
C ALA A 28 -19.29 -1.03 -5.00
N GLN A 29 -17.96 -1.07 -4.82
CA GLN A 29 -17.17 0.11 -4.40
C GLN A 29 -15.96 0.42 -5.31
N ALA A 30 -15.87 -0.19 -6.50
CA ALA A 30 -14.81 0.10 -7.47
C ALA A 30 -15.29 1.05 -8.58
N LYS A 31 -15.89 2.20 -8.23
CA LYS A 31 -16.16 3.29 -9.18
C LYS A 31 -16.02 4.67 -8.52
N LYS A 32 -14.79 5.03 -8.17
CA LYS A 32 -14.29 6.42 -8.12
C LYS A 32 -12.84 6.34 -8.60
N GLY A 33 -12.41 7.24 -9.49
CA GLY A 33 -11.11 7.16 -10.18
C GLY A 33 -10.01 6.70 -9.23
N SER A 34 -9.53 5.48 -9.43
CA SER A 34 -8.64 4.83 -8.47
C SER A 34 -7.40 5.68 -8.26
N GLU A 35 -7.04 5.92 -7.00
CA GLU A 35 -5.75 6.52 -6.66
C GLU A 35 -4.61 5.69 -7.25
N PRO A 36 -3.59 6.31 -7.91
CA PRO A 36 -2.39 5.59 -8.27
C PRO A 36 -1.91 4.79 -7.08
N ARG A 37 -1.45 3.57 -7.36
CA ARG A 37 -1.03 2.63 -6.33
C ARG A 37 0.07 3.24 -5.46
N GLU A 38 0.98 3.98 -6.09
CA GLU A 38 2.16 4.60 -5.48
C GLU A 38 1.75 5.73 -4.53
N VAL A 39 0.75 6.53 -4.92
CA VAL A 39 0.18 7.59 -4.07
C VAL A 39 -0.50 6.96 -2.83
N SER A 40 -1.21 5.84 -3.03
CA SER A 40 -1.85 5.10 -1.93
C SER A 40 -0.80 4.53 -0.96
N GLN A 41 0.27 3.92 -1.48
CA GLN A 41 1.38 3.39 -0.69
C GLN A 41 2.11 4.47 0.09
N PHE A 42 2.34 5.64 -0.52
CA PHE A 42 2.94 6.77 0.16
C PHE A 42 2.07 7.24 1.33
N ARG A 43 0.75 7.37 1.09
CA ARG A 43 -0.23 7.74 2.12
C ARG A 43 -0.28 6.72 3.26
N GLU A 44 -0.26 5.43 2.95
CA GLU A 44 -0.21 4.35 3.95
C GLU A 44 1.04 4.47 4.82
N LYS A 45 2.21 4.73 4.22
CA LYS A 45 3.45 4.89 5.00
C LYS A 45 3.41 6.11 5.92
N LEU A 46 2.86 7.23 5.47
CA LEU A 46 2.62 8.40 6.33
C LEU A 46 1.72 8.06 7.52
N GLN A 47 0.65 7.29 7.28
CA GLN A 47 -0.25 6.86 8.36
C GLN A 47 0.40 5.88 9.33
N GLU A 48 1.25 4.98 8.84
CA GLU A 48 2.03 4.06 9.67
C GLU A 48 2.95 4.83 10.62
N ILE A 49 3.71 5.81 10.09
CA ILE A 49 4.59 6.68 10.88
C ILE A 49 3.78 7.48 11.90
N ALA A 50 2.62 8.03 11.52
CA ALA A 50 1.77 8.77 12.44
C ALA A 50 1.14 7.89 13.54
N ARG A 51 0.85 6.61 13.24
CA ARG A 51 0.26 5.66 14.17
C ARG A 51 1.27 5.02 15.12
N SER A 52 2.57 5.03 14.81
CA SER A 52 3.58 4.45 15.69
C SER A 52 3.67 5.16 17.04
N GLY A 53 3.26 6.44 17.10
CA GLY A 53 3.35 7.25 18.31
C GLY A 53 4.79 7.63 18.68
N GLU A 54 5.76 7.26 17.85
CA GLU A 54 7.16 7.59 18.02
C GLU A 54 7.45 9.00 17.48
N SER A 55 8.33 9.72 18.17
CA SER A 55 8.79 11.03 17.74
C SER A 55 10.05 10.89 16.91
N TYR A 56 9.91 10.85 15.60
CA TYR A 56 11.03 10.86 14.66
C TYR A 56 11.51 12.27 14.35
N SER A 57 12.82 12.43 14.19
CA SER A 57 13.43 13.61 13.56
C SER A 57 13.08 13.69 12.07
N GLU A 58 13.29 14.85 11.45
CA GLU A 58 13.02 15.03 10.01
C GLU A 58 13.88 14.11 9.13
N SER A 59 15.14 13.89 9.52
CA SER A 59 16.03 12.94 8.84
C SER A 59 15.48 11.51 8.91
N GLU A 60 15.04 11.06 10.10
CA GLU A 60 14.46 9.72 10.27
C GLU A 60 13.17 9.55 9.46
N LYS A 61 12.28 10.56 9.46
CA LYS A 61 11.08 10.54 8.62
C LYS A 61 11.44 10.43 7.14
N ALA A 62 12.43 11.18 6.69
CA ALA A 62 12.90 11.14 5.32
C ALA A 62 13.41 9.73 4.96
N MET A 63 14.22 9.11 5.82
CA MET A 63 14.69 7.74 5.61
C MET A 63 13.56 6.70 5.60
N LEU A 64 12.56 6.84 6.46
CA LEU A 64 11.38 5.97 6.48
C LEU A 64 10.51 6.10 5.22
N LEU A 65 10.46 7.30 4.64
CA LEU A 65 9.69 7.61 3.43
C LEU A 65 10.47 7.34 2.14
N TYR A 66 11.79 7.31 2.17
CA TYR A 66 12.64 7.14 0.99
C TYR A 66 12.20 6.01 0.05
N PRO A 67 11.88 4.78 0.51
CA PRO A 67 11.52 3.68 -0.39
C PRO A 67 10.22 3.91 -1.18
N VAL A 68 9.25 4.59 -0.56
CA VAL A 68 7.97 4.92 -1.22
C VAL A 68 8.08 6.19 -2.05
N ALA A 69 8.92 7.14 -1.63
CA ALA A 69 9.23 8.36 -2.36
C ALA A 69 9.95 8.08 -3.68
N GLN A 70 10.96 7.21 -3.66
CA GLN A 70 11.69 6.81 -4.88
C GLN A 70 10.73 6.20 -5.90
N LYS A 71 9.90 5.25 -5.49
CA LYS A 71 8.90 4.61 -6.38
C LYS A 71 7.91 5.62 -6.96
N LEU A 72 7.45 6.56 -6.13
CA LEU A 72 6.54 7.60 -6.57
C LEU A 72 7.18 8.48 -7.65
N ILE A 73 8.44 8.90 -7.45
CA ILE A 73 9.21 9.67 -8.44
C ILE A 73 9.46 8.85 -9.70
N ASP A 74 9.80 7.56 -9.57
CA ASP A 74 10.07 6.70 -10.73
C ASP A 74 8.84 6.56 -11.64
N VAL A 75 7.64 6.54 -11.07
CA VAL A 75 6.37 6.39 -11.81
C VAL A 75 5.82 7.73 -12.30
N HIS A 76 5.89 8.78 -11.48
CA HIS A 76 5.23 10.06 -11.75
C HIS A 76 6.18 11.19 -12.14
N GLY A 77 7.49 10.94 -12.16
CA GLY A 77 8.53 11.91 -12.37
C GLY A 77 8.80 12.80 -11.15
N MET A 78 9.75 13.72 -11.32
CA MET A 78 10.09 14.73 -10.31
C MET A 78 8.91 15.68 -10.05
N PRO A 79 8.87 16.32 -8.85
CA PRO A 79 7.96 17.43 -8.59
C PRO A 79 8.26 18.63 -9.51
N GLU A 80 7.29 19.51 -9.67
CA GLU A 80 7.47 20.79 -10.37
C GLU A 80 8.50 21.67 -9.66
N ASP A 81 8.44 21.69 -8.32
CA ASP A 81 9.43 22.36 -7.47
C ASP A 81 10.48 21.37 -6.94
N THR A 82 11.68 21.42 -7.53
CA THR A 82 12.82 20.58 -7.13
C THR A 82 13.72 21.23 -6.08
N THR A 83 13.33 22.36 -5.48
CA THR A 83 14.09 22.93 -4.37
C THR A 83 14.09 21.97 -3.19
N VAL A 84 15.24 21.83 -2.53
CA VAL A 84 15.38 20.97 -1.35
C VAL A 84 15.77 21.82 -0.16
N ASP A 85 15.17 21.52 1.00
CA ASP A 85 15.52 22.18 2.25
C ASP A 85 16.97 21.82 2.64
N PRO A 86 17.84 22.80 2.95
CA PRO A 86 19.22 22.55 3.34
C PRO A 86 19.40 21.68 4.59
N ILE A 87 18.35 21.41 5.36
CA ILE A 87 18.41 20.42 6.45
C ILE A 87 18.67 19.00 5.95
N PHE A 88 18.29 18.68 4.70
CA PHE A 88 18.47 17.36 4.08
C PHE A 88 19.81 17.27 3.36
N LYS A 89 20.72 16.46 3.89
CA LYS A 89 22.12 16.43 3.49
C LYS A 89 22.43 15.27 2.55
N THR A 90 21.74 14.14 2.72
CA THR A 90 21.99 12.93 1.92
C THR A 90 21.09 12.87 0.69
N THR A 91 21.51 12.13 -0.33
CA THR A 91 20.72 11.94 -1.55
C THR A 91 19.39 11.26 -1.24
N GLU A 92 19.37 10.32 -0.29
CA GLU A 92 18.17 9.61 0.14
C GLU A 92 17.17 10.57 0.82
N GLU A 93 17.66 11.43 1.71
CA GLU A 93 16.82 12.44 2.37
C GLU A 93 16.23 13.43 1.37
N GLN A 94 17.07 13.93 0.46
CA GLN A 94 16.65 14.84 -0.59
C GLN A 94 15.60 14.19 -1.51
N THR A 95 15.81 12.93 -1.88
CA THR A 95 14.86 12.16 -2.70
C THR A 95 13.54 11.94 -1.96
N ALA A 96 13.59 11.60 -0.67
CA ALA A 96 12.41 11.44 0.15
C ALA A 96 11.59 12.72 0.22
N TYR A 97 12.27 13.86 0.41
CA TYR A 97 11.64 15.18 0.43
C TYR A 97 11.00 15.56 -0.91
N LEU A 98 11.71 15.34 -2.02
CA LEU A 98 11.18 15.57 -3.36
C LEU A 98 9.98 14.65 -3.68
N GLY A 99 10.04 13.39 -3.26
CA GLY A 99 8.92 12.46 -3.43
C GLY A 99 7.72 12.87 -2.58
N PHE A 100 7.94 13.41 -1.38
CA PHE A 100 6.87 14.01 -0.59
C PHE A 100 6.25 15.23 -1.30
N LYS A 101 7.05 16.13 -1.87
CA LYS A 101 6.52 17.25 -2.67
C LYS A 101 5.67 16.75 -3.84
N LYS A 102 6.18 15.74 -4.57
CA LYS A 102 5.45 15.13 -5.69
C LYS A 102 4.13 14.51 -5.24
N PHE A 103 4.11 13.84 -4.09
CA PHE A 103 2.89 13.30 -3.50
C PHE A 103 1.86 14.41 -3.25
N ILE A 104 2.27 15.54 -2.67
CA ILE A 104 1.39 16.68 -2.43
C ILE A 104 0.83 17.26 -3.74
N GLU A 105 1.66 17.40 -4.78
CA GLU A 105 1.20 17.83 -6.11
C GLU A 105 0.14 16.89 -6.70
N LEU A 106 0.40 15.58 -6.66
CA LEU A 106 -0.52 14.56 -7.20
C LEU A 106 -1.85 14.53 -6.44
N VAL A 107 -1.83 14.81 -5.13
CA VAL A 107 -3.06 14.89 -4.32
C VAL A 107 -3.83 16.19 -4.58
N LYS A 108 -3.14 17.32 -4.83
CA LYS A 108 -3.77 18.62 -5.13
C LYS A 108 -4.36 18.70 -6.54
N ASN A 109 -3.75 18.02 -7.51
CA ASN A 109 -4.16 18.05 -8.92
C ASN A 109 -5.25 17.01 -9.24
N ARG A 110 -5.88 16.42 -8.22
CA ARG A 110 -7.00 15.47 -8.30
C ARG A 110 -8.32 16.12 -7.94
#